data_AF-A0A9N9TI27-F1
#
_entry.id   AF-A0A9N9TI27-F1
#
_cell.length_a   1.000
_cell.length_b   1.000
_cell.length_c   1.000
_cell.angle_alpha   90.00
_cell.angle_beta   90.00
_cell.angle_gamma   90.00
#
_symmetry.space_group_name_H-M   'P 1'
#
loop_
_entity.id
_entity.type
_entity.pdbx_description
1 polymer ?
#
loop_
_entity_poly.entity_id
_entity_poly.type
_entity_poly.pdbx_seq_one_letter_code
_entity_poly.pdbx_strand_id
1 'polypeptide(L)'
;MVQMVNIFKKTIFPSTMAPPYGSDPNEEPISRTYQYRKVMKPMLERKRRARINRCLDELKELMVTALQNEGENVSKLEKADILELTVRHLHTLKNHRQLAAPAPAEQGYADRFRAGFAQCAQEVTHFVATPTDGVDPTAGRKLLQHLGACVRRLDYASRCCEGKDAGTPAAGQVWRPWSG
;
A
#
# COMPACT_ATOMS: atom_id res chain seq x y z
N MET A 1 6.43 -18.55 -30.72
CA MET A 1 5.00 -18.20 -30.94
C MET A 1 4.22 -19.28 -31.71
N VAL A 2 4.84 -19.99 -32.67
CA VAL A 2 4.18 -21.05 -33.48
C VAL A 2 3.63 -22.23 -32.66
N GLN A 3 4.28 -22.62 -31.55
CA GLN A 3 3.80 -23.71 -30.68
C GLN A 3 2.59 -23.32 -29.79
N MET A 4 2.44 -22.04 -29.44
CA MET A 4 1.30 -21.55 -28.67
C MET A 4 0.01 -21.52 -29.50
N VAL A 5 0.12 -21.18 -30.79
CA VAL A 5 -1.02 -21.23 -31.74
C VAL A 5 -1.45 -22.67 -32.02
N ASN A 6 -0.51 -23.62 -32.05
CA ASN A 6 -0.83 -25.05 -32.24
C ASN A 6 -1.51 -25.67 -31.02
N ILE A 7 -1.15 -25.27 -29.80
CA ILE A 7 -1.86 -25.69 -28.58
C ILE A 7 -3.24 -25.04 -28.51
N PHE A 8 -3.35 -23.76 -28.91
CA PHE A 8 -4.64 -23.06 -29.01
C PHE A 8 -5.56 -23.73 -30.05
N LYS A 9 -5.04 -24.15 -31.22
CA LYS A 9 -5.80 -24.93 -32.22
C LYS A 9 -6.17 -26.33 -31.72
N LYS A 10 -5.27 -27.07 -31.08
CA LYS A 10 -5.53 -28.44 -30.56
C LYS A 10 -6.52 -28.49 -29.39
N THR A 11 -6.64 -27.41 -28.62
CA THR A 11 -7.53 -27.38 -27.44
C THR A 11 -8.91 -26.76 -27.75
N ILE A 12 -9.01 -25.92 -28.78
CA ILE A 12 -10.27 -25.24 -29.16
C ILE A 12 -10.98 -25.94 -30.33
N PHE A 13 -10.23 -26.56 -31.25
CA PHE A 13 -10.82 -27.32 -32.36
C PHE A 13 -10.38 -28.77 -32.24
N PRO A 14 -11.25 -29.69 -31.74
CA PRO A 14 -11.00 -31.11 -31.90
C PRO A 14 -11.02 -31.42 -33.41
N SER A 15 -9.84 -31.68 -33.96
CA SER A 15 -9.69 -32.18 -35.32
C SER A 15 -10.03 -33.67 -35.31
N THR A 16 -11.25 -34.00 -35.75
CA THR A 16 -11.63 -35.17 -36.54
C THR A 16 -13.16 -35.12 -36.71
N MET A 17 -13.61 -34.52 -37.79
CA MET A 17 -14.95 -34.77 -38.34
C MET A 17 -14.72 -35.46 -39.68
N ALA A 18 -14.63 -36.79 -39.65
CA ALA A 18 -14.99 -37.59 -40.81
C ALA A 18 -16.52 -37.54 -40.90
N PRO A 19 -17.14 -37.29 -42.07
CA PRO A 19 -18.60 -37.25 -42.14
C PRO A 19 -19.13 -38.69 -42.18
N PRO A 20 -19.96 -39.14 -41.23
CA PRO A 20 -20.82 -40.27 -41.48
C PRO A 20 -22.00 -39.77 -42.30
N TYR A 21 -22.21 -40.39 -43.46
CA TYR A 21 -23.47 -40.36 -44.17
C TYR A 21 -24.58 -40.80 -43.20
N GLY A 22 -25.52 -39.90 -42.88
CA GLY A 22 -26.63 -40.21 -41.98
C GLY A 22 -27.12 -38.98 -41.23
N SER A 23 -28.17 -38.36 -41.75
CA SER A 23 -28.99 -37.39 -41.04
C SER A 23 -29.66 -38.04 -39.82
N ASP A 24 -29.16 -37.75 -38.62
CA ASP A 24 -29.89 -37.97 -37.35
C ASP A 24 -30.43 -36.61 -36.86
N PRO A 25 -31.77 -36.42 -36.70
CA PRO A 25 -32.36 -35.16 -36.27
C PRO A 25 -32.24 -34.87 -34.76
N ASN A 26 -31.51 -35.66 -33.96
CA ASN A 26 -31.58 -35.62 -32.49
C ASN A 26 -30.25 -35.31 -31.80
N GLU A 27 -29.52 -34.29 -32.27
CA GLU A 27 -28.36 -33.77 -31.54
C GLU A 27 -28.83 -32.86 -30.40
N GLU A 28 -29.09 -33.44 -29.22
CA GLU A 28 -29.45 -32.68 -28.01
C GLU A 28 -28.39 -31.59 -27.75
N PRO A 29 -28.80 -30.32 -27.53
CA PRO A 29 -27.86 -29.22 -27.39
C PRO A 29 -26.97 -29.47 -26.19
N ILE A 30 -25.64 -29.48 -26.42
CA ILE A 30 -24.61 -29.64 -25.39
C ILE A 30 -25.00 -28.80 -24.17
N SER A 31 -25.31 -29.48 -23.06
CA SER A 31 -25.81 -28.84 -21.85
C SER A 31 -24.93 -27.65 -21.44
N ARG A 32 -25.55 -26.52 -21.10
CA ARG A 32 -24.87 -25.29 -20.66
C ARG A 32 -23.84 -25.57 -19.56
N THR A 33 -24.12 -26.53 -18.69
CA THR A 33 -23.22 -26.97 -17.60
C THR A 33 -21.95 -27.64 -18.15
N TYR A 34 -22.05 -28.44 -19.20
CA TYR A 34 -20.91 -29.09 -19.85
C TYR A 34 -20.01 -28.06 -20.57
N GLN A 35 -20.63 -27.14 -21.33
CA GLN A 35 -19.91 -26.04 -21.99
C GLN A 35 -19.14 -25.18 -20.98
N TYR A 36 -19.76 -24.89 -19.82
CA TYR A 36 -19.11 -24.14 -18.76
C TYR A 36 -17.90 -24.90 -18.18
N ARG A 37 -18.05 -26.17 -17.83
CA ARG A 37 -16.98 -26.98 -17.19
C ARG A 37 -15.80 -27.24 -18.13
N LYS A 38 -16.06 -27.48 -19.41
CA LYS A 38 -15.03 -27.91 -20.37
C LYS A 38 -14.40 -26.76 -21.15
N VAL A 39 -15.10 -25.65 -21.35
CA VAL A 39 -14.63 -24.55 -22.20
C VAL A 39 -14.47 -23.25 -21.42
N MET A 40 -15.55 -22.75 -20.79
CA MET A 40 -15.48 -21.45 -20.11
C MET A 40 -14.58 -21.46 -18.88
N LYS A 41 -14.69 -22.48 -18.00
CA LYS A 41 -13.89 -22.56 -16.77
C LYS A 41 -12.39 -22.63 -17.03
N PRO A 42 -11.86 -23.49 -17.94
CA PRO A 42 -10.44 -23.46 -18.31
C PRO A 42 -9.99 -22.15 -18.94
N MET A 43 -10.84 -21.52 -19.75
CA MET A 43 -10.54 -20.23 -20.38
C MET A 43 -10.45 -19.09 -19.35
N LEU A 44 -11.38 -19.03 -18.39
CA LEU A 44 -11.38 -18.04 -17.32
C LEU A 44 -10.17 -18.19 -16.40
N GLU A 45 -9.79 -19.43 -16.07
CA GLU A 45 -8.59 -19.67 -15.26
C GLU A 45 -7.32 -19.25 -16.01
N ARG A 46 -7.25 -19.49 -17.34
CA ARG A 46 -6.14 -18.97 -18.16
C ARG A 46 -6.06 -17.44 -18.12
N LYS A 47 -7.20 -16.74 -18.22
CA LYS A 47 -7.27 -15.28 -18.11
C LYS A 47 -6.85 -14.79 -16.72
N ARG A 48 -7.28 -15.47 -15.66
CA ARG A 48 -6.86 -15.16 -14.28
C ARG A 48 -5.35 -15.34 -14.11
N ARG A 49 -4.77 -16.45 -14.57
CA ARG A 49 -3.32 -16.71 -14.51
C ARG A 49 -2.51 -15.69 -15.30
N ALA A 50 -2.98 -15.31 -16.49
CA ALA A 50 -2.33 -14.26 -17.28
C ALA A 50 -2.30 -12.92 -16.54
N ARG A 51 -3.41 -12.55 -15.89
CA ARG A 51 -3.46 -11.34 -15.05
C ARG A 51 -2.46 -11.40 -13.89
N ILE A 52 -2.42 -12.51 -13.16
CA ILE A 52 -1.49 -12.68 -12.03
C ILE A 52 -0.04 -12.55 -12.50
N ASN A 53 0.34 -13.20 -13.60
CA ASN A 53 1.72 -13.12 -14.09
C ASN A 53 2.09 -11.70 -14.53
N ARG A 54 1.19 -10.95 -15.20
CA ARG A 54 1.45 -9.54 -15.54
C ARG A 54 1.74 -8.68 -14.32
N CYS A 55 0.92 -8.81 -13.27
CA CYS A 55 1.14 -8.07 -12.03
C CYS A 55 2.46 -8.46 -11.35
N LEU A 56 2.89 -9.72 -11.44
CA LEU A 56 4.18 -10.16 -10.91
C LEU A 56 5.35 -9.61 -11.72
N ASP A 57 5.23 -9.53 -13.04
CA ASP A 57 6.24 -8.95 -13.93
C ASP A 57 6.40 -7.44 -13.67
N GLU A 58 5.29 -6.71 -13.58
CA GLU A 58 5.26 -5.29 -13.19
C GLU A 58 5.88 -5.09 -11.80
N LEU A 59 5.53 -5.94 -10.83
CA LEU A 59 6.07 -5.84 -9.48
C LEU A 59 7.58 -6.07 -9.45
N LYS A 60 8.08 -7.02 -10.24
CA LYS A 60 9.51 -7.27 -10.40
C LYS A 60 10.23 -6.04 -10.94
N GLU A 61 9.69 -5.38 -11.96
CA GLU A 61 10.26 -4.15 -12.55
C GLU A 61 10.31 -2.99 -11.55
N LEU A 62 9.25 -2.79 -10.77
CA LEU A 62 9.23 -1.80 -9.70
C LEU A 62 10.28 -2.09 -8.63
N MET A 63 10.43 -3.35 -8.22
CA MET A 63 11.47 -3.76 -7.26
C MET A 63 12.89 -3.60 -7.82
N VAL A 64 13.10 -3.90 -9.12
CA VAL A 64 14.39 -3.64 -9.78
C VAL A 64 14.73 -2.17 -9.61
N THR A 65 13.79 -1.28 -9.92
CA THR A 65 13.98 0.19 -9.87
C THR A 65 14.21 0.69 -8.45
N ALA A 66 13.44 0.20 -7.47
CA ALA A 66 13.53 0.64 -6.08
C ALA A 66 14.83 0.19 -5.38
N LEU A 67 15.36 -0.97 -5.76
CA LEU A 67 16.48 -1.62 -5.08
C LEU A 67 17.80 -1.59 -5.87
N GLN A 68 17.89 -0.83 -6.97
CA GLN A 68 19.14 -0.70 -7.76
C GLN A 68 20.33 -0.29 -6.89
N ASN A 69 20.09 0.51 -5.85
CA ASN A 69 21.11 1.01 -4.93
C ASN A 69 21.50 0.00 -3.83
N GLU A 70 20.68 -1.02 -3.59
CA GLU A 70 20.91 -2.04 -2.55
C GLU A 70 21.74 -3.22 -3.07
N GLY A 71 22.12 -3.22 -4.36
CA GLY A 71 22.99 -4.24 -4.96
C GLY A 71 22.34 -5.62 -5.14
N GLU A 72 21.03 -5.72 -4.94
CA GLU A 72 20.30 -6.97 -5.05
C GLU A 72 20.04 -7.31 -6.53
N ASN A 73 20.35 -8.55 -6.93
CA ASN A 73 20.22 -8.98 -8.33
C ASN A 73 18.76 -9.38 -8.63
N VAL A 74 17.89 -8.37 -8.75
CA VAL A 74 16.43 -8.55 -8.91
C VAL A 74 16.07 -9.30 -10.21
N SER A 75 16.95 -9.35 -11.21
CA SER A 75 16.72 -10.08 -12.47
C SER A 75 16.52 -11.59 -12.30
N LYS A 76 17.03 -12.20 -11.22
CA LYS A 76 16.98 -13.65 -10.98
C LYS A 76 15.93 -14.11 -9.98
N LEU A 77 15.12 -13.22 -9.41
CA LEU A 77 14.16 -13.58 -8.37
C LEU A 77 13.11 -14.57 -8.85
N GLU A 78 12.83 -15.58 -8.02
CA GLU A 78 11.71 -16.49 -8.20
C GLU A 78 10.39 -15.83 -7.77
N LYS A 79 9.25 -16.49 -8.05
CA LYS A 79 7.93 -15.93 -7.72
C LYS A 79 7.71 -15.73 -6.22
N ALA A 80 8.27 -16.61 -5.39
CA ALA A 80 8.19 -16.49 -3.95
C ALA A 80 9.02 -15.30 -3.46
N ASP A 81 10.26 -15.18 -3.95
CA ASP A 81 11.17 -14.09 -3.59
C ASP A 81 10.61 -12.71 -3.99
N ILE A 82 10.00 -12.59 -5.17
CA ILE A 82 9.35 -11.33 -5.60
C ILE A 82 8.31 -10.90 -4.57
N LEU A 83 7.47 -11.83 -4.09
CA LEU A 83 6.43 -11.53 -3.11
C LEU A 83 7.04 -11.21 -1.74
N GLU A 84 8.02 -11.99 -1.28
CA GLU A 84 8.67 -11.79 0.02
C GLU A 84 9.40 -10.45 0.07
N LEU A 85 10.21 -10.15 -0.94
CA LEU A 85 10.98 -8.92 -1.04
C LEU A 85 10.06 -7.70 -1.08
N THR A 86 8.97 -7.78 -1.86
CA THR A 86 7.97 -6.72 -1.90
C THR A 86 7.33 -6.49 -0.54
N VAL A 87 6.92 -7.54 0.16
CA VAL A 87 6.31 -7.41 1.50
C VAL A 87 7.30 -6.77 2.48
N ARG A 88 8.56 -7.21 2.46
CA ARG A 88 9.63 -6.62 3.28
C ARG A 88 9.81 -5.14 2.96
N HIS A 89 9.87 -4.78 1.67
CA HIS A 89 9.98 -3.40 1.23
C HIS A 89 8.78 -2.55 1.67
N LEU A 90 7.54 -3.06 1.55
CA LEU A 90 6.34 -2.37 2.04
C LEU A 90 6.38 -2.14 3.55
N HIS A 91 6.88 -3.10 4.34
CA HIS A 91 7.10 -2.92 5.77
C HIS A 91 8.11 -1.81 6.05
N THR A 92 9.24 -1.81 5.34
CA THR A 92 10.25 -0.76 5.44
C THR A 92 9.67 0.61 5.10
N LEU A 93 8.94 0.74 3.99
CA LEU A 93 8.32 2.01 3.61
C LEU A 93 7.25 2.47 4.61
N LYS A 94 6.48 1.54 5.20
CA LYS A 94 5.51 1.85 6.27
C LYS A 94 6.22 2.40 7.51
N ASN A 95 7.31 1.77 7.93
CA ASN A 95 8.09 2.21 9.09
C ASN A 95 8.71 3.59 8.86
N HIS A 96 9.13 3.88 7.62
CA HIS A 96 9.63 5.19 7.22
C HIS A 96 8.53 6.23 6.92
N ARG A 97 7.25 5.90 7.16
CA ARG A 97 6.06 6.75 6.85
C ARG A 97 6.00 7.20 5.38
N GLN A 98 6.61 6.46 4.46
CA GLN A 98 6.64 6.77 3.02
C GLN A 98 5.42 6.22 2.25
N LEU A 99 4.76 5.18 2.79
CA LEU A 99 3.51 4.62 2.23
C LEU A 99 2.24 5.17 2.87
N ALA A 100 2.36 5.80 4.02
CA ALA A 100 1.28 6.65 4.46
C ALA A 100 1.24 7.77 3.42
N ALA A 101 0.11 7.90 2.69
CA ALA A 101 -0.26 9.21 2.22
C ALA A 101 -0.04 10.19 3.38
N PRO A 102 0.21 11.48 3.15
CA PRO A 102 -0.28 12.44 4.12
C PRO A 102 -1.79 12.19 4.16
N ALA A 103 -2.25 11.22 4.96
CA ALA A 103 -3.42 11.40 5.77
C ALA A 103 -3.21 12.83 6.25
N PRO A 104 -4.08 13.79 5.86
CA PRO A 104 -3.93 15.16 6.30
C PRO A 104 -3.65 14.98 7.76
N ALA A 105 -2.45 15.36 8.16
CA ALA A 105 -2.07 15.06 9.50
C ALA A 105 -3.18 15.74 10.29
N GLU A 106 -4.01 14.93 10.94
CA GLU A 106 -4.39 15.14 12.32
C GLU A 106 -3.07 15.20 13.12
N GLN A 107 -2.05 15.97 12.68
CA GLN A 107 -1.57 17.14 13.37
C GLN A 107 -2.83 17.78 13.95
N GLY A 108 -3.25 17.19 15.08
CA GLY A 108 -4.49 17.54 15.71
C GLY A 108 -4.46 19.05 15.89
N TYR A 109 -5.63 19.66 16.04
CA TYR A 109 -5.69 21.08 16.39
C TYR A 109 -4.63 21.46 17.46
N ALA A 110 -4.39 20.55 18.42
CA ALA A 110 -3.32 20.62 19.42
C ALA A 110 -1.89 20.77 18.84
N ASP A 111 -1.48 19.99 17.85
CA ASP A 111 -0.12 20.03 17.30
C ASP A 111 0.10 21.27 16.42
N ARG A 112 -0.92 21.67 15.65
CA ARG A 112 -0.88 22.93 14.87
C ARG A 112 -0.84 24.15 15.80
N PHE A 113 -1.65 24.12 16.86
CA PHE A 113 -1.62 25.14 17.91
C PHE A 113 -0.26 25.18 18.62
N ARG A 114 0.33 24.02 18.97
CA ARG A 114 1.65 23.92 19.60
C ARG A 114 2.74 24.50 18.70
N ALA A 115 2.73 24.15 17.41
CA ALA A 115 3.68 24.69 16.44
C ALA A 115 3.54 26.21 16.31
N GLY A 116 2.32 26.74 16.19
CA GLY A 116 2.06 28.18 16.15
C GLY A 116 2.47 28.91 17.44
N PHE A 117 2.22 28.31 18.60
CA PHE A 117 2.64 28.86 19.89
C PHE A 117 4.16 28.90 20.03
N ALA A 118 4.86 27.83 19.61
CA ALA A 118 6.32 27.76 19.64
C ALA A 118 6.97 28.82 18.73
N GLN A 119 6.41 29.03 17.53
CA GLN A 119 6.85 30.08 16.61
C GLN A 119 6.64 31.48 17.21
N CYS A 120 5.46 31.75 17.78
CA CYS A 120 5.19 33.02 18.45
C CYS A 120 6.17 33.27 19.62
N ALA A 121 6.43 32.25 20.44
CA ALA A 121 7.38 32.35 21.55
C ALA A 121 8.82 32.63 21.06
N GLN A 122 9.22 32.07 19.92
CA GLN A 122 10.52 32.35 19.29
C GLN A 122 10.63 33.80 18.81
N GLU A 123 9.59 34.32 18.14
CA GLU A 123 9.54 35.72 17.69
C GLU A 123 9.60 36.70 18.87
N VAL A 124 8.85 36.44 19.94
CA VAL A 124 8.92 37.24 21.18
C VAL A 124 10.31 37.17 21.81
N THR A 125 10.94 35.99 21.78
CA THR A 125 12.33 35.84 22.25
C THR A 125 13.30 36.68 21.44
N HIS A 126 13.15 36.68 20.12
CA HIS A 126 13.97 37.50 19.24
C HIS A 126 13.76 38.99 19.51
N PHE A 127 12.51 39.44 19.60
CA PHE A 127 12.16 40.85 19.85
C PHE A 127 12.68 41.38 21.20
N VAL A 128 12.60 40.56 22.26
CA VAL A 128 13.12 40.92 23.59
C VAL A 128 14.64 40.82 23.67
N ALA A 129 15.26 39.93 22.88
CA ALA A 129 16.71 39.80 22.81
C ALA A 129 17.37 40.87 21.93
N THR A 130 16.65 41.43 20.95
CA THR A 130 17.11 42.58 20.19
C THR A 130 17.12 43.83 21.07
N PRO A 131 18.26 44.52 21.23
CA PRO A 131 18.33 45.76 22.00
C PRO A 131 17.44 46.82 21.36
N THR A 132 16.28 47.05 21.96
CA THR A 132 15.32 48.06 21.54
C THR A 132 15.07 48.98 22.73
N ASP A 133 15.08 50.28 22.49
CA ASP A 133 14.78 51.27 23.52
C ASP A 133 13.30 51.12 23.93
N GLY A 134 13.05 50.65 25.16
CA GLY A 134 11.70 50.60 25.74
C GLY A 134 11.29 49.30 26.43
N VAL A 135 12.07 48.22 26.33
CA VAL A 135 11.78 46.96 27.06
C VAL A 135 12.62 46.85 28.32
N ASP A 136 11.97 46.81 29.50
CA ASP A 136 12.67 46.56 30.76
C ASP A 136 13.32 45.16 30.74
N PRO A 137 14.66 45.05 30.89
CA PRO A 137 15.37 43.77 30.85
C PRO A 137 14.96 42.79 31.95
N THR A 138 14.36 43.27 33.04
CA THR A 138 13.84 42.40 34.11
C THR A 138 12.48 41.83 33.74
N ALA A 139 11.58 42.64 33.20
CA ALA A 139 10.31 42.20 32.63
C ALA A 139 10.51 41.23 31.45
N GLY A 140 11.46 41.52 30.54
CA GLY A 140 11.80 40.65 29.42
C GLY A 140 12.23 39.25 29.86
N ARG A 141 13.15 39.14 30.83
CA ARG A 141 13.58 37.84 31.38
C ARG A 141 12.42 37.06 32.00
N LYS A 142 11.53 37.72 32.75
CA LYS A 142 10.33 37.08 33.34
C LYS A 142 9.39 36.53 32.26
N LEU A 143 9.18 37.30 31.19
CA LEU A 143 8.36 36.89 30.05
C LEU A 143 8.93 35.65 29.35
N LEU A 144 10.23 35.65 29.04
CA LEU A 144 10.88 34.51 28.37
C LEU A 144 10.88 33.25 29.24
N GLN A 145 11.07 33.39 30.55
CA GLN A 145 10.97 32.27 31.48
C GLN A 145 9.55 31.68 31.50
N HIS A 146 8.53 32.54 31.51
CA HIS A 146 7.13 32.11 31.47
C HIS A 146 6.76 31.41 30.16
N LEU A 147 7.18 31.98 29.02
CA LEU A 147 6.97 31.39 27.68
C LEU A 147 7.61 30.01 27.57
N GLY A 148 8.87 29.87 28.00
CA GLY A 148 9.55 28.57 28.02
C GLY A 148 8.85 27.53 28.91
N ALA A 149 8.27 27.94 30.04
CA ALA A 149 7.47 27.05 30.88
C ALA A 149 6.14 26.64 30.21
N CYS A 150 5.50 27.54 29.47
CA CYS A 150 4.31 27.23 28.66
C CYS A 150 4.60 26.22 27.55
N VAL A 151 5.69 26.39 26.79
CA VAL A 151 6.08 25.45 25.72
C VAL A 151 6.27 24.04 26.28
N ARG A 152 7.03 23.91 27.37
CA ARG A 152 7.26 22.60 28.02
C ARG A 152 5.96 21.95 28.53
N ARG A 153 5.00 22.74 29.01
CA ARG A 153 3.68 22.23 29.43
C ARG A 153 2.85 21.73 28.26
N LEU A 154 2.88 22.43 27.12
CA LEU A 154 2.21 22.00 25.90
C LEU A 154 2.82 20.71 25.34
N ASP A 155 4.15 20.57 25.41
CA ASP A 155 4.86 19.34 25.02
C ASP A 155 4.46 18.16 25.92
N TYR A 156 4.28 18.40 27.22
CA TYR A 156 3.86 17.37 28.17
C TYR A 156 2.39 16.96 27.96
N ALA A 157 1.51 17.92 27.67
CA ALA A 157 0.09 17.66 27.41
C ALA A 157 -0.14 16.82 26.15
N SER A 158 0.68 17.03 25.10
CA SER A 158 0.64 16.23 23.87
C SER A 158 0.97 14.74 24.15
N ARG A 159 2.00 14.48 24.98
CA ARG A 159 2.45 13.12 25.31
C ARG A 159 1.48 12.32 26.18
N CYS A 160 0.62 12.98 26.96
CA CYS A 160 -0.41 12.31 27.75
C CYS A 160 -1.62 11.84 26.92
N CYS A 161 -1.83 12.44 25.73
CA CYS A 161 -2.95 12.08 24.84
C CYS A 161 -2.62 10.88 23.93
N GLU A 162 -1.34 10.57 23.70
CA GLU A 162 -0.91 9.41 22.92
C GLU A 162 -1.01 8.06 23.68
N GLY A 163 -1.42 8.07 24.96
CA GLY A 163 -1.43 6.88 25.83
C GLY A 163 -2.72 6.05 25.87
N LYS A 164 -3.70 6.29 24.99
CA LYS A 164 -5.03 5.66 25.07
C LYS A 164 -5.38 4.69 23.95
N ASP A 165 -4.40 4.02 23.35
CA ASP A 165 -4.65 2.87 22.47
C ASP A 165 -3.80 1.66 22.90
N ALA A 166 -4.03 1.18 24.12
CA ALA A 166 -3.58 -0.15 24.52
C ALA A 166 -4.35 -1.19 23.69
N GLY A 167 -3.65 -1.75 22.71
CA GLY A 167 -4.17 -2.68 21.73
C GLY A 167 -4.96 -3.85 22.32
N THR A 168 -6.17 -4.03 21.79
CA THR A 168 -6.74 -5.37 21.70
C THR A 168 -6.15 -6.03 20.46
N PRO A 169 -5.47 -7.20 20.55
CA PRO A 169 -5.10 -7.94 19.37
C PRO A 169 -6.38 -8.54 18.80
N ALA A 170 -6.97 -7.87 17.81
CA ALA A 170 -8.03 -8.45 17.01
C ALA A 170 -7.45 -9.68 16.30
N ALA A 171 -7.80 -10.85 16.85
CA ALA A 171 -7.53 -12.15 16.27
C ALA A 171 -7.80 -12.13 14.77
N GLY A 172 -6.87 -12.72 14.01
CA GLY A 172 -6.77 -12.63 12.56
C GLY A 172 -8.11 -12.77 11.84
N GLN A 173 -8.55 -11.68 11.23
CA GLN A 173 -9.52 -11.73 10.15
C GLN A 173 -8.81 -12.31 8.93
N VAL A 174 -8.84 -13.64 8.82
CA VAL A 174 -8.59 -14.32 7.55
C VAL A 174 -9.64 -13.84 6.56
N TRP A 175 -9.21 -13.01 5.61
CA TRP A 175 -10.05 -12.53 4.52
C TRP A 175 -10.52 -13.75 3.70
N ARG A 176 -11.83 -14.06 3.72
CA ARG A 176 -12.44 -15.17 2.95
C ARG A 176 -13.44 -14.61 1.93
N PRO A 177 -13.07 -14.51 0.64
CA PRO A 177 -13.92 -13.91 -0.40
C PRO A 177 -15.02 -14.83 -0.97
N TRP A 178 -15.23 -16.04 -0.44
CA TRP A 178 -16.17 -17.02 -1.00
C TRP A 178 -16.95 -17.72 0.12
N SER A 179 -17.86 -17.00 0.76
CA SER A 179 -18.89 -17.58 1.63
C SER A 179 -20.23 -17.06 1.15
N GLY A 180 -20.89 -17.84 0.30
CA GLY A 180 -22.21 -17.64 -0.27
C GLY A 180 -22.69 -18.94 -0.89
#